data_AF-A0A1G1HW06-F1
#
_entry.id   AF-A0A1G1HW06-F1
#
_cell.length_a   1.000
_cell.length_b   1.000
_cell.length_c   1.000
_cell.angle_alpha   90.00
_cell.angle_beta   90.00
_cell.angle_gamma   90.00
#
_symmetry.space_group_name_H-M   'P 1'
#
loop_
_entity.id
_entity.type
_entity.pdbx_description
1 polymer ?
#
loop_
_entity_poly.entity_id
_entity_poly.type
_entity_poly.pdbx_seq_one_letter_code
_entity_poly.pdbx_strand_id
1 'polypeptide(L)'
;MHRFRNVAVLVIALVLAIGSTFAVGIADEHPAEHPGAEAKEFTAAEIKKAMMDHINKGTKAGGGAFKLKDADGGGRELSLKFVQIHDPVRKIAGKRYFACIDFQAAGGAKGQLYDIDFWLAPKDGQLVVTETKVHKVPVKNGATWAKKERYNFDGDKPVVVN
;
A
#
# COMPACT_ATOMS: atom_id res chain seq x y z
N MET A 1 78.80 -32.33 -20.22
CA MET A 1 79.37 -32.17 -18.87
C MET A 1 78.34 -31.40 -18.04
N HIS A 2 77.42 -32.03 -17.31
CA HIS A 2 77.63 -32.59 -15.97
C HIS A 2 76.66 -33.75 -15.72
N ARG A 3 77.16 -34.75 -14.98
CA ARG A 3 76.46 -35.96 -14.53
C ARG A 3 75.68 -35.72 -13.23
N PHE A 4 75.00 -36.78 -12.79
CA PHE A 4 74.47 -37.08 -11.43
C PHE A 4 72.96 -36.83 -11.26
N ARG A 5 72.15 -37.67 -10.59
CA ARG A 5 72.31 -38.96 -9.89
C ARG A 5 70.90 -39.52 -9.58
N ASN A 6 70.76 -40.84 -9.50
CA ASN A 6 69.59 -41.56 -8.96
C ASN A 6 69.25 -41.15 -7.51
N VAL A 7 67.96 -41.01 -7.15
CA VAL A 7 67.34 -41.30 -5.81
C VAL A 7 65.82 -41.44 -6.04
N ALA A 8 65.24 -42.65 -6.03
CA ALA A 8 64.50 -43.30 -4.92
C ALA A 8 63.19 -42.62 -4.45
N VAL A 9 62.08 -43.31 -4.76
CA VAL A 9 60.84 -43.56 -3.98
C VAL A 9 60.38 -42.52 -2.96
N LEU A 10 59.15 -42.00 -3.14
CA LEU A 10 58.19 -41.92 -2.04
C LEU A 10 56.74 -41.90 -2.59
N VAL A 11 55.99 -42.96 -2.26
CA VAL A 11 54.54 -43.02 -2.39
C VAL A 11 53.96 -42.25 -1.21
N ILE A 12 53.20 -41.19 -1.46
CA ILE A 12 52.24 -40.65 -0.50
C ILE A 12 50.90 -40.52 -1.22
N ALA A 13 50.02 -41.49 -0.96
CA ALA A 13 48.61 -41.34 -1.21
C ALA A 13 48.04 -40.44 -0.11
N LEU A 14 47.49 -39.29 -0.49
CA LEU A 14 46.59 -38.52 0.35
C LEU A 14 45.29 -38.32 -0.42
N VAL A 15 44.29 -39.12 -0.05
CA VAL A 15 42.90 -38.93 -0.45
C VAL A 15 42.36 -37.74 0.35
N LEU A 16 42.04 -36.65 -0.33
CA LEU A 16 41.14 -35.62 0.18
C LEU A 16 39.98 -35.50 -0.81
N ALA A 17 38.90 -36.18 -0.45
CA ALA A 17 37.59 -35.98 -1.06
C ALA A 17 37.12 -34.56 -0.71
N ILE A 18 36.90 -33.72 -1.71
CA ILE A 18 36.12 -32.50 -1.56
C ILE A 18 34.98 -32.59 -2.56
N GLY A 19 33.78 -32.74 -2.01
CA GLY A 19 32.55 -32.87 -2.76
C GLY A 19 32.18 -31.59 -3.49
N SER A 20 31.42 -31.77 -4.56
CA SER A 20 30.51 -30.76 -5.12
C SER A 20 29.45 -31.51 -5.91
N THR A 21 28.38 -31.90 -5.23
CA THR A 21 27.17 -32.38 -5.88
C THR A 21 26.49 -31.20 -6.56
N PHE A 22 26.57 -31.14 -7.88
CA PHE A 22 25.57 -30.48 -8.70
C PHE A 22 24.42 -31.47 -8.93
N ALA A 23 23.27 -31.21 -8.31
CA ALA A 23 22.01 -31.85 -8.66
C ALA A 23 20.98 -30.76 -8.93
N VAL A 24 20.40 -30.90 -10.13
CA VAL A 24 19.44 -30.05 -10.82
C VAL A 24 18.17 -29.86 -10.01
N GLY A 25 17.61 -28.65 -10.08
CA GLY A 25 16.36 -28.30 -9.43
C GLY A 25 15.12 -28.83 -10.16
N ILE A 26 14.10 -29.14 -9.36
CA ILE A 26 12.69 -28.85 -9.62
C ILE A 26 12.12 -28.50 -8.25
N ALA A 27 11.84 -27.21 -8.01
CA ALA A 27 11.01 -26.77 -6.91
C ALA A 27 9.95 -25.86 -7.52
N ASP A 28 8.93 -26.49 -8.09
CA ASP A 28 7.66 -25.85 -8.39
C ASP A 28 6.60 -26.61 -7.58
N GLU A 29 6.49 -26.24 -6.31
CA GLU A 29 5.43 -26.68 -5.42
C GLU A 29 4.79 -25.44 -4.80
N HIS A 30 3.89 -24.80 -5.54
CA HIS A 30 2.91 -23.90 -4.95
C HIS A 30 1.52 -24.52 -5.12
N PRO A 31 0.99 -25.11 -4.04
CA PRO A 31 -0.41 -24.88 -3.71
C PRO A 31 -0.47 -24.44 -2.25
N ALA A 32 -0.18 -23.17 -1.99
CA ALA A 32 -0.62 -22.55 -0.75
C ALA A 32 -2.05 -22.04 -0.93
N GLU A 33 -2.99 -22.97 -1.14
CA GLU A 33 -4.39 -22.73 -0.80
C GLU A 33 -4.47 -22.71 0.73
N HIS A 34 -4.44 -21.54 1.34
CA HIS A 34 -4.68 -21.43 2.78
C HIS A 34 -6.19 -21.56 3.04
N PRO A 35 -6.63 -22.56 3.86
CA PRO A 35 -7.99 -22.60 4.38
C PRO A 35 -8.20 -21.38 5.29
N GLY A 36 -9.38 -20.76 5.18
CA GLY A 36 -9.71 -19.48 5.79
C GLY A 36 -9.34 -19.35 7.27
N ALA A 37 -8.28 -18.61 7.55
CA ALA A 37 -8.26 -17.78 8.75
C ALA A 37 -9.32 -16.71 8.55
N GLU A 38 -10.32 -16.65 9.43
CA GLU A 38 -11.20 -15.48 9.49
C GLU A 38 -10.32 -14.24 9.65
N ALA A 39 -10.21 -13.46 8.58
CA ALA A 39 -9.43 -12.24 8.62
C ALA A 39 -10.05 -11.35 9.69
N LYS A 40 -9.24 -10.88 10.65
CA LYS A 40 -9.68 -9.94 11.69
C LYS A 40 -10.54 -8.85 11.04
N GLU A 41 -11.81 -8.78 11.45
CA GLU A 41 -12.69 -7.68 11.08
C GLU A 41 -12.38 -6.46 11.96
N PHE A 42 -12.41 -5.27 11.37
CA PHE A 42 -12.16 -4.02 12.05
C PHE A 42 -13.45 -3.22 12.18
N THR A 43 -13.63 -2.62 13.35
CA THR A 43 -14.76 -1.74 13.65
C THR A 43 -14.65 -0.40 12.92
N ALA A 44 -15.77 0.33 12.81
CA ALA A 44 -15.75 1.69 12.27
C ALA A 44 -14.75 2.61 12.99
N ALA A 45 -14.65 2.46 14.32
CA ALA A 45 -13.71 3.22 15.15
C ALA A 45 -12.24 2.90 14.83
N GLU A 46 -11.89 1.62 14.67
CA GLU A 46 -10.53 1.23 14.28
C GLU A 46 -10.15 1.73 12.88
N ILE A 47 -11.09 1.71 11.93
CA ILE A 47 -10.88 2.23 10.57
C ILE A 47 -10.62 3.74 10.61
N LYS A 48 -11.47 4.50 11.30
CA LYS A 48 -11.28 5.96 11.46
C LYS A 48 -9.98 6.29 12.17
N LYS A 49 -9.62 5.53 13.20
CA LYS A 49 -8.34 5.71 13.90
C LYS A 49 -7.15 5.48 12.96
N ALA A 50 -7.16 4.39 12.20
CA ALA A 50 -6.09 4.11 11.23
C ALA A 50 -5.96 5.21 10.17
N MET A 51 -7.10 5.74 9.69
CA MET A 51 -7.11 6.87 8.76
C MET A 51 -6.55 8.16 9.39
N MET A 52 -6.96 8.51 10.60
CA MET A 52 -6.40 9.67 11.31
C MET A 52 -4.89 9.52 11.51
N ASP A 53 -4.42 8.34 11.89
CA ASP A 53 -2.99 8.06 12.04
C ASP A 53 -2.25 8.19 10.70
N HIS A 54 -2.82 7.69 9.61
CA HIS A 54 -2.26 7.82 8.25
C HIS A 54 -2.17 9.28 7.81
N ILE A 55 -3.24 10.06 7.97
CA ILE A 55 -3.31 11.47 7.59
C ILE A 55 -2.34 12.30 8.41
N ASN A 56 -2.25 12.07 9.72
CA ASN A 56 -1.34 12.80 10.60
C ASN A 56 0.13 12.53 10.22
N LYS A 57 0.48 11.26 9.97
CA LYS A 57 1.83 10.89 9.49
C LYS A 57 2.14 11.55 8.16
N GLY A 58 1.23 11.46 7.18
CA GLY A 58 1.40 12.08 5.86
C GLY A 58 1.50 13.61 5.94
N THR A 59 0.69 14.24 6.79
CA THR A 59 0.71 15.70 6.99
C THR A 59 2.03 16.16 7.62
N LYS A 60 2.54 15.42 8.61
CA LYS A 60 3.84 15.71 9.23
C LYS A 60 4.97 15.56 8.21
N ALA A 61 4.96 14.48 7.42
CA ALA A 61 5.95 14.24 6.37
C ALA A 61 5.90 15.30 5.26
N GLY A 62 4.71 15.82 4.94
CA GLY A 62 4.50 16.87 3.94
C GLY A 62 4.69 18.30 4.47
N GLY A 63 5.26 18.50 5.66
CA GLY A 63 5.56 19.83 6.20
C GLY A 63 4.33 20.63 6.64
N GLY A 64 3.28 19.95 7.11
CA GLY A 64 2.04 20.58 7.58
C GLY A 64 0.87 20.50 6.60
N ALA A 65 1.03 19.81 5.47
CA ALA A 65 -0.05 19.46 4.56
C ALA A 65 0.08 18.01 4.11
N PHE A 66 -1.05 17.32 3.93
CA PHE A 66 -1.09 16.00 3.33
C PHE A 66 -0.82 16.12 1.83
N LYS A 67 0.21 15.45 1.33
CA LYS A 67 0.61 15.50 -0.09
C LYS A 67 0.05 14.28 -0.80
N LEU A 68 -0.70 14.49 -1.88
CA LEU A 68 -1.27 13.41 -2.68
C LEU A 68 -1.00 13.66 -4.17
N LYS A 69 -0.46 12.66 -4.86
CA LYS A 69 -0.37 12.69 -6.32
C LYS A 69 -1.68 12.20 -6.93
N ASP A 70 -2.39 13.09 -7.61
CA ASP A 70 -3.64 12.80 -8.29
C ASP A 70 -3.38 12.15 -9.66
N ALA A 71 -3.20 10.82 -9.66
CA ALA A 71 -2.87 10.06 -10.87
C ALA A 71 -3.93 10.24 -11.98
N ASP A 72 -5.21 10.14 -11.63
CA ASP A 72 -6.33 10.28 -12.58
C ASP A 72 -6.52 11.74 -13.06
N GLY A 73 -6.06 12.72 -12.28
CA GLY A 73 -6.07 14.14 -12.64
C GLY A 73 -4.80 14.63 -13.32
N GLY A 74 -4.09 13.77 -14.04
CA GLY A 74 -2.88 14.12 -14.79
C GLY A 74 -1.59 14.13 -13.96
N GLY A 75 -1.59 13.45 -12.81
CA GLY A 75 -0.41 13.32 -11.95
C GLY A 75 -0.06 14.56 -11.13
N ARG A 76 -0.99 15.51 -10.99
CA ARG A 76 -0.78 16.75 -10.23
C ARG A 76 -0.59 16.45 -8.74
N GLU A 77 0.37 17.11 -8.10
CA GLU A 77 0.53 17.03 -6.65
C GLU A 77 -0.44 17.98 -5.95
N LEU A 78 -1.29 17.43 -5.09
CA LEU A 78 -2.22 18.15 -4.25
C LEU A 78 -1.60 18.35 -2.87
N SER A 79 -1.71 19.58 -2.36
CA SER A 79 -1.43 19.91 -0.96
C SER A 79 -2.76 20.09 -0.23
N LEU A 80 -3.01 19.27 0.78
CA LEU A 80 -4.33 19.08 1.34
C LEU A 80 -4.33 19.28 2.86
N LYS A 81 -5.36 19.95 3.36
CA LYS A 81 -5.65 20.11 4.79
C LYS A 81 -6.84 19.23 5.14
N PHE A 82 -6.67 18.38 6.15
CA PHE A 82 -7.74 17.52 6.65
C PHE A 82 -8.94 18.36 7.10
N VAL A 83 -10.15 17.90 6.77
CA VAL A 83 -11.40 18.50 7.25
C VAL A 83 -12.18 17.51 8.10
N GLN A 84 -12.58 16.37 7.51
CA GLN A 84 -13.38 15.36 8.21
C GLN A 84 -13.32 14.01 7.51
N ILE A 85 -13.45 12.94 8.29
CA ILE A 85 -13.75 11.59 7.78
C ILE A 85 -15.28 11.47 7.71
N HIS A 86 -15.83 11.06 6.57
CA HIS A 86 -17.26 10.88 6.41
C HIS A 86 -17.76 9.59 7.06
N ASP A 87 -18.98 9.68 7.58
CA ASP A 87 -19.75 8.54 8.05
C ASP A 87 -20.81 8.14 7.03
N PRO A 88 -21.10 6.83 6.85
CA PRO A 88 -20.39 5.69 7.44
C PRO A 88 -19.12 5.31 6.67
N VAL A 89 -18.17 4.68 7.37
CA VAL A 89 -17.12 3.87 6.71
C VAL A 89 -17.69 2.55 6.22
N ARG A 90 -17.13 1.99 5.15
CA ARG A 90 -17.72 0.85 4.43
C ARG A 90 -16.68 -0.24 4.16
N LYS A 91 -17.12 -1.39 3.68
CA LYS A 91 -16.28 -2.44 3.12
C LYS A 91 -16.81 -2.90 1.77
N ILE A 92 -15.91 -3.19 0.84
CA ILE A 92 -16.21 -3.72 -0.51
C ILE A 92 -15.59 -5.12 -0.60
N ALA A 93 -16.33 -6.08 -1.13
CA ALA A 93 -15.81 -7.43 -1.34
C ALA A 93 -14.59 -7.38 -2.27
N GLY A 94 -13.48 -8.00 -1.88
CA GLY A 94 -12.22 -7.99 -2.65
C GLY A 94 -11.37 -6.71 -2.55
N LYS A 95 -11.91 -5.58 -2.06
CA LYS A 95 -11.18 -4.32 -1.78
C LYS A 95 -11.47 -3.90 -0.35
N ARG A 96 -10.74 -4.48 0.60
CA ARG A 96 -11.02 -4.37 2.05
C ARG A 96 -11.03 -2.89 2.48
N TYR A 97 -11.88 -2.58 3.48
CA TYR A 97 -12.26 -1.30 4.09
C TYR A 97 -12.10 0.01 3.29
N PHE A 98 -13.08 0.88 3.43
CA PHE A 98 -13.22 2.07 2.62
C PHE A 98 -13.65 3.26 3.47
N ALA A 99 -12.97 4.39 3.31
CA ALA A 99 -13.31 5.65 3.95
C ALA A 99 -13.19 6.84 2.98
N CYS A 100 -14.24 7.64 2.89
CA CYS A 100 -14.24 8.94 2.21
C CYS A 100 -13.80 10.03 3.18
N ILE A 101 -12.93 10.92 2.73
CA ILE A 101 -12.39 11.99 3.57
C ILE A 101 -12.40 13.30 2.80
N ASP A 102 -12.94 14.32 3.45
CA ASP A 102 -12.89 15.68 2.93
C ASP A 102 -11.55 16.33 3.26
N PHE A 103 -10.97 16.93 2.22
CA PHE A 103 -9.79 17.77 2.32
C PHE A 103 -10.03 19.13 1.70
N GLN A 104 -9.52 20.18 2.33
CA GLN A 104 -9.43 21.50 1.72
C GLN A 104 -8.08 21.65 1.01
N ALA A 105 -8.07 22.25 -0.18
CA ALA A 105 -6.82 22.64 -0.83
C ALA A 105 -6.03 23.61 0.07
N ALA A 106 -4.75 23.34 0.32
CA ALA A 106 -3.90 24.26 1.07
C ALA A 106 -3.78 25.60 0.32
N GLY A 107 -4.16 26.69 0.98
CA GLY A 107 -4.21 28.02 0.35
C GLY A 107 -5.41 28.23 -0.58
N GLY A 108 -6.30 27.24 -0.73
CA GLY A 108 -7.53 27.34 -1.50
C GLY A 108 -8.62 28.11 -0.77
N ALA A 109 -9.61 28.56 -1.53
CA ALA A 109 -10.76 29.27 -0.99
C ALA A 109 -11.61 28.37 -0.08
N LYS A 110 -12.36 28.98 0.84
CA LYS A 110 -13.32 28.26 1.68
C LYS A 110 -14.32 27.52 0.80
N GLY A 111 -14.55 26.24 1.07
CA GLY A 111 -15.43 25.37 0.30
C GLY A 111 -14.78 24.66 -0.90
N GLN A 112 -13.51 24.96 -1.22
CA GLN A 112 -12.73 24.24 -2.22
C GLN A 112 -12.29 22.86 -1.68
N LEU A 113 -13.28 21.97 -1.54
CA LEU A 113 -13.13 20.65 -0.93
C LEU A 113 -12.93 19.57 -1.98
N TYR A 114 -11.93 18.74 -1.75
CA TYR A 114 -11.77 17.43 -2.37
C TYR A 114 -12.44 16.39 -1.48
N ASP A 115 -13.03 15.39 -2.10
CA ASP A 115 -13.49 14.16 -1.46
C ASP A 115 -12.60 13.03 -1.97
N ILE A 116 -11.85 12.42 -1.06
CA ILE A 116 -10.78 11.47 -1.40
C ILE A 116 -11.06 10.16 -0.69
N ASP A 117 -11.02 9.11 -1.49
CA ASP A 117 -11.29 7.75 -1.07
C ASP A 117 -9.98 7.05 -0.70
N PHE A 118 -10.02 6.35 0.42
CA PHE A 118 -8.92 5.52 0.91
C PHE A 118 -9.40 4.09 1.10
N TRP A 119 -8.67 3.15 0.52
CA TRP A 119 -8.88 1.73 0.74
C TRP A 119 -7.85 1.21 1.73
N LEU A 120 -8.30 0.38 2.67
CA LEU A 120 -7.46 -0.16 3.73
C LEU A 120 -7.53 -1.69 3.79
N ALA A 121 -6.37 -2.32 3.73
CA ALA A 121 -6.26 -3.75 3.96
C ALA A 121 -5.64 -4.05 5.32
N PRO A 122 -6.04 -5.16 5.98
CA PRO A 122 -5.29 -5.72 7.08
C PRO A 122 -3.90 -6.15 6.62
N LYS A 123 -2.86 -5.69 7.31
CA LYS A 123 -1.48 -6.14 7.19
C LYS A 123 -0.91 -6.28 8.59
N ASP A 124 -0.45 -7.48 8.92
CA ASP A 124 0.15 -7.79 10.23
C ASP A 124 -0.74 -7.36 11.42
N GLY A 125 -2.05 -7.56 11.31
CA GLY A 125 -3.04 -7.21 12.34
C GLY A 125 -3.42 -5.73 12.43
N GLN A 126 -2.92 -4.88 11.53
CA GLN A 126 -3.21 -3.44 11.47
C GLN A 126 -3.83 -3.05 10.12
N LEU A 127 -4.63 -1.98 10.11
CA LEU A 127 -5.13 -1.41 8.85
C LEU A 127 -4.08 -0.51 8.22
N VAL A 128 -3.74 -0.78 6.97
CA VAL A 128 -2.85 0.05 6.16
C VAL A 128 -3.58 0.53 4.92
N VAL A 129 -3.37 1.80 4.55
CA VAL A 129 -3.87 2.34 3.28
C VAL A 129 -3.12 1.66 2.14
N THR A 130 -3.87 1.03 1.24
CA THR A 130 -3.32 0.35 0.05
C THR A 130 -3.57 1.13 -1.23
N GLU A 131 -4.63 1.92 -1.27
CA GLU A 131 -5.01 2.71 -2.43
C GLU A 131 -5.63 4.03 -1.99
N THR A 132 -5.43 5.07 -2.80
CA THR A 132 -6.02 6.38 -2.59
C THR A 132 -6.42 6.95 -3.94
N LYS A 133 -7.65 7.43 -4.07
CA LYS A 133 -8.17 8.05 -5.30
C LYS A 133 -8.99 9.28 -4.99
N VAL A 134 -8.88 10.28 -5.85
CA VAL A 134 -9.71 11.49 -5.75
C VAL A 134 -11.08 11.18 -6.33
N HIS A 135 -12.09 11.10 -5.47
CA HIS A 135 -13.47 10.79 -5.86
C HIS A 135 -14.22 12.01 -6.38
N LYS A 136 -14.12 13.14 -5.66
CA LYS A 136 -14.71 14.41 -6.08
C LYS A 136 -13.70 15.54 -6.03
N VAL A 137 -13.75 16.39 -7.05
CA VAL A 137 -12.93 17.59 -7.15
C VAL A 137 -13.75 18.85 -6.95
N PRO A 138 -13.16 19.91 -6.36
CA PRO A 138 -13.83 21.19 -6.27
C PRO A 138 -13.92 21.85 -7.65
N VAL A 139 -15.12 22.29 -8.00
CA VAL A 139 -15.42 23.08 -9.19
C VAL A 139 -16.10 24.38 -8.77
N LYS A 140 -15.69 25.49 -9.39
CA LYS A 140 -16.26 26.80 -9.09
C LYS A 140 -17.64 26.91 -9.72
N ASN A 141 -18.64 27.29 -8.92
CA ASN A 141 -20.02 27.53 -9.35
C ASN A 141 -20.43 28.96 -8.96
N GLY A 142 -20.21 29.91 -9.88
CA GLY A 142 -20.38 31.33 -9.58
C GLY A 142 -19.47 31.79 -8.43
N ALA A 143 -20.08 32.25 -7.33
CA ALA A 143 -19.38 32.68 -6.12
C ALA A 143 -19.09 31.55 -5.12
N THR A 144 -19.60 30.33 -5.36
CA THR A 144 -19.45 29.19 -4.44
C THR A 144 -18.61 28.07 -5.07
N TRP A 145 -18.33 27.04 -4.27
CA TRP A 145 -17.66 25.83 -4.71
C TRP A 145 -18.61 24.64 -4.59
N ALA A 146 -18.61 23.79 -5.60
CA ALA A 146 -19.30 22.52 -5.61
C ALA A 146 -18.29 21.37 -5.78
N LYS A 147 -18.69 20.15 -5.43
CA LYS A 147 -17.89 18.94 -5.67
C LYS A 147 -18.39 18.24 -6.93
N LYS A 148 -17.52 17.98 -7.89
CA LYS A 148 -17.82 17.20 -9.09
C LYS A 148 -17.22 15.81 -8.96
N GLU A 149 -18.07 14.78 -9.08
CA GLU A 149 -17.67 13.37 -9.08
C GLU A 149 -16.85 13.01 -10.32
N ARG A 150 -15.85 12.14 -10.12
CA ARG A 150 -15.02 11.58 -11.20
C ARG A 150 -15.39 10.15 -11.56
N TYR A 151 -15.86 9.38 -10.59
CA TYR A 151 -16.34 8.01 -10.77
C TYR A 151 -17.40 7.72 -9.71
N ASN A 152 -18.07 6.58 -9.83
CA ASN A 152 -19.00 6.05 -8.85
C ASN A 152 -18.65 4.59 -8.53
N PHE A 153 -19.39 4.02 -7.57
CA PHE A 153 -19.21 2.64 -7.12
C PHE A 153 -20.19 1.67 -7.80
N ASP A 154 -20.63 1.98 -9.02
CA ASP A 154 -21.66 1.19 -9.70
C ASP A 154 -21.11 -0.23 -9.95
N GLY A 155 -21.57 -1.19 -9.13
CA GLY A 155 -21.17 -2.60 -9.16
C GLY A 155 -20.43 -3.10 -7.90
N ASP A 156 -19.79 -2.21 -7.13
CA ASP A 156 -18.93 -2.60 -6.00
C ASP A 156 -19.71 -2.92 -4.70
N LYS A 157 -21.01 -2.57 -4.64
CA LYS A 157 -21.95 -2.88 -3.54
C LYS A 157 -21.35 -2.69 -2.13
N PRO A 158 -20.88 -1.48 -1.76
CA PRO A 158 -20.24 -1.25 -0.47
C PRO A 158 -21.21 -1.48 0.69
N VAL A 159 -20.76 -2.19 1.72
CA VAL A 159 -21.54 -2.50 2.93
C VAL A 159 -21.04 -1.63 4.08
N VAL A 160 -21.96 -1.07 4.87
CA VAL A 160 -21.63 -0.27 6.05
C VAL A 160 -20.91 -1.13 7.09
N VAL A 161 -19.85 -0.57 7.69
CA VAL A 161 -19.22 -1.13 8.89
C VAL A 161 -19.78 -0.41 10.09
N ASN A 162 -20.30 -1.17 11.06
CA ASN A 162 -20.84 -0.66 12.31
C ASN A 162 -19.75 -0.49 13.39
#